data_AF-A0A166B9A5-F1
#
_entry.id   AF-A0A166B9A5-F1
#
_cell.length_a   1.000
_cell.length_b   1.000
_cell.length_c   1.000
_cell.angle_alpha   90.00
_cell.angle_beta   90.00
_cell.angle_gamma   90.00
#
_symmetry.space_group_name_H-M   'P 1'
#
loop_
_entity.id
_entity.type
_entity.pdbx_description
1 polymer ?
#
loop_
_entity_poly.entity_id
_entity_poly.type
_entity_poly.pdbx_seq_one_letter_code
_entity_poly.pdbx_strand_id
1 'polypeptide(L)'
;MGAVLPNASQLSRAAEMVVVQENGVPVPFGSLWKEKRTAVVFIRHFWCSSCREYLSSVVRAADPAALERAGAQLLIVGCGDFNLIKSYRQTFRMPFQLVVDPSQGQQLYRTLGMNMLLPPGLGGVNTAGGTKGRVRSAAFVFKTALRAGVPAWGRGGDASQLGGEFVLGPGLRCSYAHRMQSVRGHAPVEEVLAAVGVVTAATSMRVWLPDHADEKSSGSEKGSVEKKVAYAPALVYEDSKQSVGWESTESTVLVGAH
;
A
#
# COMPACT_ATOMS: atom_id res chain seq x y z
N MET A 1 -19.02 7.73 4.93
CA MET A 1 -18.65 6.70 5.94
C MET A 1 -17.26 6.09 5.72
N GLY A 2 -16.36 6.67 4.90
CA GLY A 2 -15.10 6.02 4.52
C GLY A 2 -14.00 5.97 5.61
N ALA A 3 -13.99 6.93 6.54
CA ALA A 3 -12.85 7.19 7.43
C ALA A 3 -13.04 6.76 8.91
N VAL A 4 -14.15 6.10 9.25
CA VAL A 4 -14.45 5.73 10.64
C VAL A 4 -13.61 4.52 11.07
N LEU A 5 -12.87 4.61 12.18
CA LEU A 5 -12.08 3.49 12.68
C LEU A 5 -12.99 2.30 13.06
N PRO A 6 -12.56 1.04 12.82
CA PRO A 6 -13.27 -0.13 13.33
C PRO A 6 -13.38 -0.05 14.85
N ASN A 7 -14.53 -0.41 15.41
CA ASN A 7 -14.65 -0.52 16.87
C ASN A 7 -13.85 -1.73 17.39
N ALA A 8 -13.62 -1.79 18.71
CA ALA A 8 -12.80 -2.82 19.33
C ALA A 8 -13.29 -4.26 19.01
N SER A 9 -14.61 -4.48 18.98
CA SER A 9 -15.17 -5.80 18.66
C SER A 9 -14.93 -6.20 17.21
N GLN A 10 -15.03 -5.25 16.26
CA GLN A 10 -14.73 -5.50 14.85
C GLN A 10 -13.26 -5.83 14.66
N LEU A 11 -12.37 -5.07 15.32
CA LEU A 11 -10.94 -5.27 15.21
C LEU A 11 -10.48 -6.60 15.84
N SER A 12 -11.02 -6.97 17.01
CA SER A 12 -10.74 -8.27 17.65
C SER A 12 -11.17 -9.42 16.75
N ARG A 13 -12.43 -9.38 16.26
CA ARG A 13 -12.94 -10.41 15.36
C ARG A 13 -12.06 -10.52 14.12
N ALA A 14 -11.72 -9.40 13.47
CA ALA A 14 -10.87 -9.39 12.30
C ALA A 14 -9.48 -9.99 12.57
N ALA A 15 -8.87 -9.68 13.72
CA ALA A 15 -7.56 -10.21 14.11
C ALA A 15 -7.54 -11.73 14.29
N GLU A 16 -8.65 -12.33 14.73
CA GLU A 16 -8.80 -13.78 14.92
C GLU A 16 -9.05 -14.54 13.61
N MET A 17 -9.45 -13.85 12.53
CA MET A 17 -9.76 -14.49 11.25
C MET A 17 -8.52 -15.07 10.58
N VAL A 18 -8.69 -16.18 9.87
CA VAL A 18 -7.61 -16.83 9.13
C VAL A 18 -7.41 -16.16 7.77
N VAL A 19 -6.15 -15.89 7.43
CA VAL A 19 -5.68 -15.55 6.08
C VAL A 19 -4.67 -16.58 5.61
N VAL A 20 -4.51 -16.74 4.31
CA VAL A 20 -3.60 -17.72 3.70
C VAL A 20 -2.44 -17.01 3.03
N GLN A 21 -1.23 -17.47 3.34
CA GLN A 21 0.02 -16.96 2.77
C GLN A 21 0.32 -17.58 1.39
N GLU A 22 1.37 -17.08 0.72
CA GLU A 22 1.82 -17.58 -0.59
C GLU A 22 2.08 -19.10 -0.63
N ASN A 23 2.62 -19.65 0.46
CA ASN A 23 2.92 -21.07 0.62
C ASN A 23 1.70 -21.93 0.99
N GLY A 24 0.49 -21.34 1.05
CA GLY A 24 -0.73 -22.02 1.47
C GLY A 24 -0.89 -22.15 2.99
N VAL A 25 0.03 -21.61 3.80
CA VAL A 25 -0.06 -21.68 5.26
C VAL A 25 -1.15 -20.74 5.78
N PRO A 26 -2.16 -21.26 6.52
CA PRO A 26 -3.15 -20.44 7.20
C PRO A 26 -2.55 -19.81 8.46
N VAL A 27 -2.79 -18.51 8.67
CA VAL A 27 -2.37 -17.79 9.87
C VAL A 27 -3.48 -16.84 10.35
N PRO A 28 -3.58 -16.54 11.67
CA PRO A 28 -4.46 -15.48 12.15
C PRO A 28 -4.05 -14.14 11.58
N PHE A 29 -4.99 -13.35 11.05
CA PHE A 29 -4.73 -12.05 10.44
C PHE A 29 -3.99 -11.11 11.40
N GLY A 30 -4.39 -11.10 12.68
CA GLY A 30 -3.78 -10.32 13.75
C GLY A 30 -2.30 -10.62 13.97
N SER A 31 -1.88 -11.86 13.74
CA SER A 31 -0.48 -12.27 13.91
C SER A 31 0.47 -11.53 12.97
N LEU A 32 -0.03 -11.02 11.84
CA LEU A 32 0.78 -10.31 10.84
C LEU A 32 1.12 -8.88 11.24
N TRP A 33 0.43 -8.30 12.24
CA TRP A 33 0.59 -6.89 12.62
C TRP A 33 0.57 -6.63 14.13
N LYS A 34 0.45 -7.67 14.96
CA LYS A 34 0.44 -7.52 16.43
C LYS A 34 1.73 -6.89 16.99
N GLU A 35 2.87 -7.09 16.34
CA GLU A 35 4.18 -6.65 16.85
C GLU A 35 4.65 -5.34 16.21
N LYS A 36 4.21 -5.05 14.99
CA LYS A 36 4.71 -3.94 14.17
C LYS A 36 3.57 -3.13 13.58
N ARG A 37 3.75 -1.80 13.56
CA ARG A 37 2.82 -0.90 12.87
C ARG A 37 2.78 -1.26 11.39
N THR A 38 1.60 -1.53 10.86
CA THR A 38 1.44 -2.12 9.53
C THR A 38 0.42 -1.34 8.71
N ALA A 39 0.83 -0.86 7.54
CA ALA A 39 -0.08 -0.41 6.50
C ALA A 39 -0.66 -1.66 5.81
N VAL A 40 -1.95 -1.92 5.99
CA VAL A 40 -2.65 -3.03 5.36
C VAL A 40 -3.48 -2.50 4.19
N VAL A 41 -3.19 -3.01 2.99
CA VAL A 41 -3.88 -2.64 1.75
C VAL A 41 -4.71 -3.83 1.27
N PHE A 42 -6.03 -3.68 1.32
CA PHE A 42 -6.99 -4.64 0.77
C PHE A 42 -7.27 -4.31 -0.69
N ILE A 43 -6.87 -5.18 -1.61
CA ILE A 43 -7.25 -5.05 -3.03
C ILE A 43 -8.64 -5.64 -3.26
N ARG A 44 -9.31 -5.19 -4.32
CA ARG A 44 -10.66 -5.66 -4.66
C ARG A 44 -10.71 -7.11 -5.10
N HIS A 45 -9.81 -7.50 -6.00
CA HIS A 45 -9.65 -8.84 -6.58
C HIS A 45 -8.39 -8.86 -7.48
N PHE A 46 -7.81 -10.03 -7.76
CA PHE A 46 -6.56 -10.16 -8.52
C PHE A 46 -6.66 -9.76 -10.01
N TRP A 47 -7.87 -9.67 -10.57
CA TRP A 47 -8.06 -9.26 -11.98
C TRP A 47 -8.47 -7.79 -12.14
N CYS A 48 -8.42 -7.01 -11.06
CA CYS A 48 -8.89 -5.65 -11.06
C CYS A 48 -7.86 -4.69 -11.69
N SER A 49 -8.17 -4.08 -12.83
CA SER A 49 -7.25 -3.14 -13.50
C SER A 49 -6.89 -1.94 -12.63
N SER A 50 -7.84 -1.38 -11.88
CA SER A 50 -7.58 -0.27 -10.96
C SER A 50 -6.68 -0.68 -9.79
N CYS A 51 -6.85 -1.90 -9.24
CA CYS A 51 -5.93 -2.39 -8.22
C CYS A 51 -4.54 -2.66 -8.78
N ARG A 52 -4.41 -3.12 -10.03
CA ARG A 52 -3.10 -3.30 -10.67
C ARG A 52 -2.35 -1.97 -10.79
N GLU A 53 -3.02 -0.93 -11.27
CA GLU A 53 -2.46 0.44 -11.35
C GLU A 53 -2.09 0.98 -9.96
N TYR A 54 -2.96 0.77 -8.98
CA TYR A 54 -2.71 1.17 -7.60
C TYR A 54 -1.51 0.46 -6.99
N LEU A 55 -1.40 -0.87 -7.14
CA LEU A 55 -0.25 -1.64 -6.65
C LEU A 55 1.06 -1.25 -7.34
N SER A 56 1.03 -0.90 -8.63
CA SER A 56 2.21 -0.32 -9.29
C SER A 56 2.64 0.99 -8.63
N SER A 57 1.70 1.80 -8.16
CA SER A 57 1.99 3.03 -7.42
C SER A 57 2.54 2.72 -6.02
N VAL A 58 1.95 1.74 -5.31
CA VAL A 58 2.46 1.25 -4.02
C VAL A 58 3.90 0.78 -4.13
N VAL A 59 4.23 -0.08 -5.09
CA VAL A 59 5.60 -0.59 -5.29
C VAL A 59 6.60 0.51 -5.61
N ARG A 60 6.17 1.56 -6.33
CA ARG A 60 7.04 2.69 -6.67
C ARG A 60 7.27 3.66 -5.52
N ALA A 61 6.25 3.89 -4.69
CA ALA A 61 6.29 4.92 -3.64
C ALA A 61 6.73 4.37 -2.28
N ALA A 62 6.40 3.12 -1.98
CA ALA A 62 6.75 2.49 -0.71
C ALA A 62 8.18 1.92 -0.78
N ASP A 63 9.14 2.62 -0.20
CA ASP A 63 10.50 2.11 -0.01
C ASP A 63 10.55 1.17 1.22
N PRO A 64 10.95 -0.11 1.07
CA PRO A 64 11.11 -1.02 2.21
C PRO A 64 12.05 -0.48 3.29
N ALA A 65 13.14 0.22 2.92
CA ALA A 65 14.08 0.76 3.89
C ALA A 65 13.47 1.95 4.67
N ALA A 66 12.66 2.78 4.01
CA ALA A 66 11.90 3.84 4.69
C ALA A 66 10.85 3.28 5.65
N LEU A 67 10.12 2.21 5.26
CA LEU A 67 9.19 1.51 6.15
C LEU A 67 9.92 0.94 7.36
N GLU A 68 11.08 0.31 7.17
CA GLU A 68 11.88 -0.24 8.25
C GLU A 68 12.35 0.84 9.24
N ARG A 69 12.91 1.96 8.74
CA ARG A 69 13.31 3.11 9.57
C ARG A 69 12.15 3.70 10.36
N ALA A 70 10.94 3.68 9.81
CA ALA A 70 9.72 4.12 10.50
C ALA A 70 9.19 3.11 11.53
N GLY A 71 9.86 1.97 11.73
CA GLY A 71 9.34 0.89 12.56
C GLY A 71 8.04 0.29 12.02
N ALA A 72 7.83 0.39 10.70
CA ALA A 72 6.61 0.02 10.02
C ALA A 72 6.82 -1.11 8.99
N GLN A 73 5.72 -1.63 8.47
CA GLN A 73 5.70 -2.55 7.34
C GLN A 73 4.45 -2.37 6.50
N LEU A 74 4.41 -3.02 5.34
CA LEU A 74 3.29 -2.99 4.42
C LEU A 74 2.84 -4.42 4.11
N LEU A 75 1.52 -4.66 4.20
CA LEU A 75 0.86 -5.93 3.96
C LEU A 75 -0.22 -5.74 2.90
N ILE A 76 -0.21 -6.57 1.86
CA ILE A 76 -1.30 -6.62 0.88
C ILE A 76 -2.23 -7.79 1.22
N VAL A 77 -3.53 -7.55 1.16
CA VAL A 77 -4.56 -8.58 1.34
C VAL A 77 -5.42 -8.65 0.08
N GLY A 78 -5.53 -9.83 -0.52
CA GLY A 78 -6.45 -10.15 -1.60
C GLY A 78 -7.64 -10.99 -1.13
N CYS A 79 -8.60 -11.24 -2.02
CA CYS A 79 -9.76 -12.10 -1.78
C CYS A 79 -9.91 -13.24 -2.80
N GLY A 80 -8.86 -13.49 -3.59
CA GLY A 80 -8.82 -14.62 -4.52
C GLY A 80 -8.05 -15.81 -3.97
N ASP A 81 -7.77 -16.76 -4.84
CA ASP A 81 -7.01 -17.97 -4.57
C ASP A 81 -5.53 -17.64 -4.26
N PHE A 82 -5.00 -18.20 -3.18
CA PHE A 82 -3.61 -17.99 -2.76
C PHE A 82 -2.60 -18.42 -3.84
N ASN A 83 -2.96 -19.35 -4.72
CA ASN A 83 -2.12 -19.78 -5.84
C ASN A 83 -1.82 -18.63 -6.83
N LEU A 84 -2.60 -17.55 -6.82
CA LEU A 84 -2.35 -16.36 -7.62
C LEU A 84 -1.32 -15.42 -6.99
N ILE A 85 -1.02 -15.55 -5.69
CA ILE A 85 -0.07 -14.69 -4.97
C ILE A 85 1.29 -14.70 -5.67
N LYS A 86 1.83 -15.88 -5.99
CA LYS A 86 3.15 -16.04 -6.61
C LYS A 86 3.26 -15.30 -7.95
N SER A 87 2.28 -15.47 -8.84
CA SER A 87 2.28 -14.81 -10.15
C SER A 87 2.08 -13.30 -10.01
N TYR A 88 1.26 -12.86 -9.06
CA TYR A 88 1.08 -11.44 -8.76
C TYR A 88 2.38 -10.80 -8.25
N ARG A 89 3.05 -11.44 -7.28
CA ARG A 89 4.33 -10.98 -6.72
C ARG A 89 5.38 -10.86 -7.81
N GLN A 90 5.48 -11.83 -8.71
CA GLN A 90 6.40 -11.79 -9.85
C GLN A 90 6.08 -10.64 -10.82
N THR A 91 4.80 -10.45 -11.17
CA THR A 91 4.36 -9.41 -12.11
C THR A 91 4.73 -8.00 -11.63
N PHE A 92 4.52 -7.74 -10.34
CA PHE A 92 4.79 -6.42 -9.75
C PHE A 92 6.20 -6.27 -9.19
N ARG A 93 7.00 -7.36 -9.17
CA ARG A 93 8.22 -7.46 -8.36
C ARG A 93 7.96 -7.00 -6.92
N MET A 94 6.83 -7.43 -6.38
CA MET A 94 6.30 -6.97 -5.10
C MET A 94 7.27 -7.34 -3.97
N PRO A 95 7.84 -6.38 -3.22
CA PRO A 95 8.71 -6.70 -2.09
C PRO A 95 7.89 -7.08 -0.85
N PHE A 96 6.65 -6.58 -0.75
CA PHE A 96 5.78 -6.72 0.42
C PHE A 96 5.13 -8.09 0.55
N GLN A 97 4.75 -8.45 1.78
CA GLN A 97 3.97 -9.65 2.06
C GLN A 97 2.57 -9.52 1.44
N LEU A 98 2.11 -10.60 0.81
CA LEU A 98 0.79 -10.69 0.22
C LEU A 98 0.10 -11.94 0.76
N VAL A 99 -1.11 -11.78 1.28
CA VAL A 99 -1.97 -12.85 1.81
C VAL A 99 -3.36 -12.76 1.19
N VAL A 100 -4.17 -13.80 1.34
CA VAL A 100 -5.57 -13.80 0.90
C VAL A 100 -6.51 -14.11 2.05
N ASP A 101 -7.69 -13.49 2.03
CA ASP A 101 -8.84 -13.91 2.82
C ASP A 101 -9.49 -15.12 2.11
N PRO A 102 -9.37 -16.36 2.65
CA PRO A 102 -9.96 -17.55 2.05
C PRO A 102 -11.46 -17.68 2.38
N SER A 103 -12.01 -16.80 3.23
CA SER A 103 -13.35 -16.99 3.79
C SER A 103 -14.44 -16.83 2.73
N GLN A 104 -15.46 -17.70 2.82
CA GLN A 104 -16.64 -17.61 1.96
C GLN A 104 -17.35 -16.29 2.19
N GLY A 105 -17.57 -15.54 1.11
CA GLY A 105 -18.19 -14.22 1.18
C GLY A 105 -17.30 -13.11 1.73
N GLN A 106 -15.97 -13.29 1.81
CA GLN A 106 -15.01 -12.23 2.17
C GLN A 106 -15.29 -11.63 3.55
N GLN A 107 -15.39 -12.50 4.54
CA GLN A 107 -15.78 -12.13 5.89
C GLN A 107 -14.78 -11.16 6.54
N LEU A 108 -13.49 -11.20 6.19
CA LEU A 108 -12.51 -10.24 6.73
C LEU A 108 -12.82 -8.84 6.21
N TYR A 109 -13.15 -8.74 4.92
CA TYR A 109 -13.55 -7.49 4.28
C TYR A 109 -14.81 -6.92 4.93
N ARG A 110 -15.84 -7.78 5.09
CA ARG A 110 -17.11 -7.40 5.72
C ARG A 110 -16.94 -6.99 7.18
N THR A 111 -16.14 -7.72 7.94
CA THR A 111 -15.89 -7.42 9.37
C THR A 111 -15.26 -6.04 9.54
N LEU A 112 -14.34 -5.67 8.63
CA LEU A 112 -13.73 -4.35 8.59
C LEU A 112 -14.61 -3.28 7.92
N GLY A 113 -15.81 -3.63 7.45
CA GLY A 113 -16.81 -2.71 6.90
C GLY A 113 -16.60 -2.37 5.43
N MET A 114 -15.78 -3.13 4.69
CA MET A 114 -15.63 -2.95 3.24
C MET A 114 -16.84 -3.52 2.51
N ASN A 115 -17.43 -2.69 1.64
CA ASN A 115 -18.70 -2.98 0.97
C ASN A 115 -18.50 -3.78 -0.33
N MET A 116 -19.60 -4.34 -0.83
CA MET A 116 -19.72 -4.79 -2.21
C MET A 116 -20.27 -3.64 -3.06
N LEU A 117 -19.97 -3.63 -4.35
CA LEU A 117 -20.67 -2.81 -5.33
C LEU A 117 -22.16 -3.20 -5.31
N LEU A 118 -23.02 -2.20 -5.15
CA LEU A 118 -24.45 -2.38 -5.29
C LEU A 118 -24.77 -2.80 -6.73
N PRO A 119 -25.69 -3.76 -6.94
CA PRO A 119 -26.20 -4.09 -8.27
C PRO A 119 -26.72 -2.83 -8.98
N PRO A 120 -26.54 -2.70 -10.31
CA PRO A 120 -27.14 -1.61 -11.06
C PRO A 120 -28.66 -1.58 -10.83
N GLY A 121 -29.18 -0.50 -10.24
CA GLY A 121 -30.60 -0.33 -9.96
C GLY A 121 -30.97 -0.10 -8.49
N LEU A 122 -30.06 -0.34 -7.54
CA LEU A 122 -30.28 -0.10 -6.11
C LEU A 122 -29.31 0.97 -5.54
N GLY A 123 -29.26 2.14 -6.18
CA GLY A 123 -28.68 3.35 -5.54
C GLY A 123 -27.17 3.61 -5.74
N GLY A 124 -26.55 3.15 -6.82
CA GLY A 124 -25.17 3.52 -7.17
C GLY A 124 -25.08 4.94 -7.74
N VAL A 125 -24.27 5.80 -7.11
CA VAL A 125 -23.95 7.19 -7.49
C VAL A 125 -23.83 7.38 -9.02
N ASN A 126 -24.61 8.35 -9.53
CA ASN A 126 -24.55 8.85 -10.90
C ASN A 126 -23.13 9.34 -11.23
N THR A 127 -22.33 8.51 -11.91
CA THR A 127 -21.21 9.02 -12.70
C THR A 127 -21.77 9.53 -14.01
N ALA A 128 -21.92 10.85 -14.11
CA ALA A 128 -22.29 11.54 -15.34
C ALA A 128 -21.35 11.06 -16.48
N GLY A 129 -21.92 10.45 -17.52
CA GLY A 129 -21.15 9.95 -18.66
C GLY A 129 -21.85 8.85 -19.45
N GLY A 130 -22.69 9.27 -20.40
CA GLY A 130 -22.97 8.55 -21.65
C GLY A 130 -23.44 7.09 -21.57
N THR A 131 -24.76 6.90 -21.50
CA THR A 131 -25.50 5.63 -21.35
C THR A 131 -25.38 4.63 -22.53
N LYS A 132 -24.57 4.92 -23.56
CA LYS A 132 -24.52 4.10 -24.80
C LYS A 132 -23.21 3.30 -24.98
N GLY A 133 -22.19 3.51 -24.14
CA GLY A 133 -20.89 2.82 -24.24
C GLY A 133 -20.70 1.61 -23.32
N ARG A 134 -21.36 1.57 -22.16
CA ARG A 134 -21.07 0.59 -21.08
C ARG A 134 -21.71 -0.79 -21.25
N VAL A 135 -22.84 -0.89 -21.94
CA VAL A 135 -23.50 -2.19 -22.20
C VAL A 135 -22.66 -3.03 -23.18
N ARG A 136 -21.98 -2.36 -24.13
CA ARG A 136 -21.07 -3.03 -25.06
C ARG A 136 -19.82 -3.59 -24.37
N SER A 137 -19.26 -2.91 -23.38
CA SER A 137 -18.04 -3.39 -22.69
C SER A 137 -18.29 -4.64 -21.84
N ALA A 138 -19.42 -4.70 -21.11
CA ALA A 138 -19.75 -5.88 -20.31
C ALA A 138 -20.07 -7.10 -21.20
N ALA A 139 -20.86 -6.88 -22.26
CA ALA A 139 -21.16 -7.92 -23.24
C ALA A 139 -19.92 -8.37 -24.02
N PHE A 140 -18.99 -7.46 -24.32
CA PHE A 140 -17.73 -7.78 -25.00
C PHE A 140 -16.80 -8.61 -24.11
N VAL A 141 -16.67 -8.28 -22.83
CA VAL A 141 -15.88 -9.08 -21.86
C VAL A 141 -16.49 -10.48 -21.70
N PHE A 142 -17.82 -10.56 -21.58
CA PHE A 142 -18.53 -11.84 -21.45
C PHE A 142 -18.40 -12.70 -22.72
N LYS A 143 -18.56 -12.09 -23.90
CA LYS A 143 -18.45 -12.78 -25.19
C LYS A 143 -17.02 -13.21 -25.52
N THR A 144 -16.02 -12.42 -25.11
CA THR A 144 -14.60 -12.77 -25.26
C THR A 144 -14.20 -13.91 -24.31
N ALA A 145 -14.71 -13.90 -23.08
CA ALA A 145 -14.51 -14.98 -22.11
C ALA A 145 -15.14 -16.30 -22.56
N LEU A 146 -16.35 -16.27 -23.13
CA LEU A 146 -17.01 -17.45 -23.70
C LEU A 146 -16.27 -18.03 -24.90
N ARG A 147 -15.67 -17.19 -25.75
CA ARG A 147 -14.95 -17.65 -26.96
C ARG A 147 -13.56 -18.22 -26.68
N ALA A 148 -12.97 -17.89 -25.52
CA ALA A 148 -11.59 -18.25 -25.17
C ALA A 148 -11.46 -19.55 -24.37
N GLY A 149 -12.56 -20.21 -23.96
CA GLY A 149 -12.52 -21.54 -23.34
C GLY A 149 -11.72 -21.63 -22.02
N VAL A 150 -11.56 -20.52 -21.29
CA VAL A 150 -10.73 -20.47 -20.07
C VAL A 150 -11.58 -20.79 -18.82
N PRO A 151 -11.32 -21.88 -18.08
CA PRO A 151 -12.00 -22.16 -16.83
C PRO A 151 -11.36 -21.35 -15.69
N ALA A 152 -11.77 -20.08 -15.54
CA ALA A 152 -11.18 -19.19 -14.53
C ALA A 152 -12.20 -18.22 -13.89
N TRP A 153 -13.45 -18.60 -13.70
CA TRP A 153 -14.45 -17.62 -13.20
C TRP A 153 -14.49 -17.43 -11.66
N GLY A 154 -13.73 -18.20 -10.86
CA GLY A 154 -13.79 -18.10 -9.39
C GLY A 154 -12.48 -17.74 -8.68
N ARG A 155 -11.33 -17.86 -9.34
CA ARG A 155 -10.03 -17.83 -8.65
C ARG A 155 -9.55 -16.43 -8.29
N GLY A 156 -10.00 -15.40 -8.99
CA GLY A 156 -9.50 -14.04 -8.82
C GLY A 156 -10.11 -13.27 -7.65
N GLY A 157 -11.19 -13.78 -7.06
CA GLY A 157 -12.01 -13.08 -6.07
C GLY A 157 -13.28 -12.49 -6.69
N ASP A 158 -14.20 -12.02 -5.84
CA ASP A 158 -15.49 -11.47 -6.27
C ASP A 158 -15.31 -10.08 -6.92
N ALA A 159 -15.75 -9.95 -8.17
CA ALA A 159 -15.62 -8.71 -8.93
C ALA A 159 -16.44 -7.55 -8.37
N SER A 160 -17.41 -7.81 -7.49
CA SER A 160 -18.19 -6.78 -6.80
C SER A 160 -17.52 -6.28 -5.52
N GLN A 161 -16.54 -6.98 -4.95
CA GLN A 161 -15.87 -6.56 -3.73
C GLN A 161 -15.16 -5.22 -3.90
N LEU A 162 -15.25 -4.37 -2.86
CA LEU A 162 -14.43 -3.17 -2.70
C LEU A 162 -13.33 -3.41 -1.67
N GLY A 163 -12.21 -2.73 -1.83
CA GLY A 163 -11.06 -2.79 -0.94
C GLY A 163 -11.01 -1.62 0.03
N GLY A 164 -9.81 -1.37 0.56
CA GLY A 164 -9.56 -0.31 1.53
C GLY A 164 -8.16 -0.39 2.13
N GLU A 165 -7.85 0.54 3.01
CA GLU A 165 -6.54 0.68 3.62
C GLU A 165 -6.68 0.95 5.11
N PHE A 166 -5.82 0.32 5.89
CA PHE A 166 -5.82 0.46 7.34
C PHE A 166 -4.39 0.60 7.86
N VAL A 167 -4.20 1.34 8.95
CA VAL A 167 -2.96 1.26 9.74
C VAL A 167 -3.27 0.52 11.02
N LEU A 168 -2.79 -0.71 11.11
CA LEU A 168 -3.02 -1.64 12.21
C LEU A 168 -1.74 -1.85 13.03
N GLY A 169 -1.90 -2.17 14.30
CA GLY A 169 -0.82 -2.48 15.21
C GLY A 169 0.04 -1.26 15.62
N PRO A 170 1.01 -1.48 16.52
CA PRO A 170 1.20 -2.69 17.32
C PRO A 170 0.04 -2.93 18.29
N GLY A 171 -0.14 -4.17 18.73
CA GLY A 171 -1.28 -4.63 19.51
C GLY A 171 -2.60 -4.52 18.76
N LEU A 172 -3.73 -4.72 19.44
CA LEU A 172 -5.07 -4.67 18.85
C LEU A 172 -5.55 -3.22 18.62
N ARG A 173 -4.84 -2.48 17.76
CA ARG A 173 -5.09 -1.06 17.50
C ARG A 173 -5.23 -0.77 16.01
N CYS A 174 -6.12 0.16 15.68
CA CYS A 174 -6.26 0.75 14.36
C CYS A 174 -6.15 2.28 14.50
N SER A 175 -5.27 2.91 13.74
CA SER A 175 -5.03 4.36 13.80
C SER A 175 -5.39 5.10 12.51
N TYR A 176 -5.67 4.37 11.44
CA TYR A 176 -6.14 4.88 10.17
C TYR A 176 -7.04 3.84 9.52
N ALA A 177 -8.11 4.30 8.88
CA ALA A 177 -9.00 3.45 8.09
C ALA A 177 -9.54 4.25 6.90
N HIS A 178 -9.44 3.68 5.72
CA HIS A 178 -10.08 4.13 4.50
C HIS A 178 -10.78 2.95 3.84
N ARG A 179 -12.01 3.17 3.38
CA ARG A 179 -12.80 2.14 2.69
C ARG A 179 -13.21 2.68 1.35
N MET A 180 -12.90 1.94 0.29
CA MET A 180 -13.27 2.33 -1.05
C MET A 180 -14.79 2.50 -1.18
N GLN A 181 -15.22 3.63 -1.76
CA GLN A 181 -16.63 3.90 -2.09
C GLN A 181 -16.94 3.65 -3.58
N SER A 182 -15.91 3.33 -4.37
CA SER A 182 -16.02 3.04 -5.80
C SER A 182 -14.86 2.13 -6.23
N VAL A 183 -14.92 1.59 -7.45
CA VAL A 183 -13.88 0.69 -7.99
C VAL A 183 -12.49 1.31 -8.13
N ARG A 184 -12.39 2.65 -8.12
CA ARG A 184 -11.14 3.42 -8.17
C ARG A 184 -10.87 4.18 -6.86
N GLY A 185 -11.65 3.93 -5.82
CA GLY A 185 -11.65 4.72 -4.60
C GLY A 185 -10.60 4.32 -3.56
N HIS A 186 -9.44 3.80 -3.98
CA HIS A 186 -8.31 3.56 -3.06
C HIS A 186 -7.84 4.91 -2.48
N ALA A 187 -7.33 4.91 -1.25
CA ALA A 187 -6.67 6.10 -0.71
C ALA A 187 -5.41 6.42 -1.52
N PRO A 188 -4.97 7.69 -1.61
CA PRO A 188 -3.66 8.01 -2.17
C PRO A 188 -2.54 7.27 -1.41
N VAL A 189 -1.59 6.69 -2.13
CA VAL A 189 -0.51 5.87 -1.52
C VAL A 189 0.29 6.69 -0.51
N GLU A 190 0.53 7.97 -0.83
CA GLU A 190 1.26 8.91 0.01
C GLU A 190 0.55 9.17 1.34
N GLU A 191 -0.79 9.17 1.34
CA GLU A 191 -1.60 9.32 2.55
C GLU A 191 -1.45 8.10 3.46
N VAL A 192 -1.49 6.89 2.88
CA VAL A 192 -1.32 5.63 3.62
C VAL A 192 0.10 5.53 4.19
N LEU A 193 1.12 5.91 3.40
CA LEU A 193 2.51 5.95 3.84
C LEU A 193 2.73 6.97 4.95
N ALA A 194 2.16 8.17 4.83
CA ALA A 194 2.20 9.15 5.91
C ALA A 194 1.50 8.65 7.18
N ALA A 195 0.35 7.99 7.05
CA ALA A 195 -0.42 7.45 8.18
C ALA A 195 0.31 6.32 8.93
N VAL A 196 1.15 5.54 8.23
CA VAL A 196 2.01 4.53 8.86
C VAL A 196 3.33 5.10 9.39
N GLY A 197 3.61 6.39 9.16
CA GLY A 197 4.77 7.09 9.70
C GLY A 197 5.95 7.21 8.74
N VAL A 198 5.78 6.88 7.46
CA VAL A 198 6.81 7.10 6.44
C VAL A 198 6.80 8.58 6.05
N VAL A 199 7.89 9.27 6.37
CA VAL A 199 8.09 10.68 5.99
C VAL A 199 8.38 10.73 4.50
N THR A 200 7.44 11.27 3.73
CA THR A 200 7.65 11.58 2.31
C THR A 200 8.12 13.02 2.16
N ALA A 201 8.68 13.40 1.00
CA ALA A 201 9.04 14.80 0.71
C ALA A 201 7.83 15.76 0.79
N ALA A 202 6.60 15.26 0.66
CA ALA A 202 5.39 16.06 0.89
C ALA A 202 5.09 16.27 2.39
N THR A 203 5.46 15.31 3.24
CA THR A 203 5.33 15.40 4.70
C THR A 203 6.30 16.44 5.27
N SER A 204 7.52 16.55 4.74
CA SER A 204 8.51 17.54 5.21
C SER A 204 8.08 18.99 4.92
N MET A 205 7.37 19.25 3.82
CA MET A 205 6.83 20.59 3.51
C MET A 205 5.75 21.04 4.51
N ARG A 206 4.94 20.14 5.07
CA ARG A 206 3.94 20.51 6.10
C ARG A 206 4.58 20.86 7.44
N VAL A 207 5.73 20.26 7.75
CA VAL A 207 6.46 20.54 8.99
C VAL A 207 7.23 21.87 8.92
N TRP A 208 7.44 22.41 7.71
CA TRP A 208 8.17 23.66 7.47
C TRP A 208 7.27 24.83 6.99
N LEU A 209 5.97 24.78 7.27
CA LEU A 209 5.16 26.01 7.27
C LEU A 209 5.20 26.58 8.70
N PRO A 210 5.86 27.72 8.96
CA PRO A 210 5.73 28.38 10.25
C PRO A 210 4.27 28.82 10.44
N ASP A 211 3.66 28.43 11.56
CA ASP A 211 2.38 28.94 12.02
C ASP A 211 2.51 30.45 12.27
N HIS A 212 2.16 31.27 11.28
CA HIS A 212 1.98 32.70 11.47
C HIS A 212 0.75 33.19 10.74
N ALA A 213 -0.36 33.24 11.48
CA ALA A 213 -1.37 34.25 11.29
C ALA A 213 -1.79 34.72 12.68
N ASP A 214 -1.23 35.85 13.13
CA ASP A 214 -2.03 36.91 13.72
C ASP A 214 -1.25 38.24 13.82
N GLU A 215 -2.04 39.29 13.55
CA GLU A 215 -1.89 40.72 13.82
C GLU A 215 -1.16 41.70 12.89
N LYS A 216 -1.88 42.83 12.74
CA LYS A 216 -1.78 43.94 11.81
C LYS A 216 -0.70 44.94 12.23
N SER A 217 -0.13 45.68 11.28
CA SER A 217 -0.34 47.14 11.22
C SER A 217 0.34 47.78 10.00
N SER A 218 -0.27 48.90 9.62
CA SER A 218 0.02 49.87 8.56
C SER A 218 1.47 50.37 8.48
N GLY A 219 1.96 50.57 7.25
CA GLY A 219 3.15 51.39 6.99
C GLY A 219 3.47 51.45 5.49
N SER A 220 3.21 52.60 4.88
CA SER A 220 3.56 52.95 3.50
C SER A 220 5.06 53.15 3.35
N GLU A 221 5.71 52.48 2.39
CA GLU A 221 6.73 53.15 1.57
C GLU A 221 7.06 52.38 0.28
N LYS A 222 7.19 53.14 -0.81
CA LYS A 222 7.58 52.67 -2.15
C LYS A 222 9.09 52.43 -2.16
N GLY A 223 9.51 51.24 -2.58
CA GLY A 223 10.91 50.92 -2.82
C GLY A 223 11.04 49.73 -3.75
N SER A 224 11.26 50.01 -5.04
CA SER A 224 11.71 49.04 -6.03
C SER A 224 13.12 48.56 -5.67
N VAL A 225 13.26 47.29 -5.28
CA VAL A 225 14.56 46.62 -5.14
C VAL A 225 14.52 45.27 -5.85
N GLU A 226 15.45 45.18 -6.80
CA GLU A 226 15.81 44.09 -7.67
C GLU A 226 16.16 42.81 -6.87
N LYS A 227 15.46 41.70 -7.14
CA LYS A 227 15.79 40.40 -6.53
C LYS A 227 17.04 39.82 -7.18
N LYS A 228 18.19 40.04 -6.54
CA LYS A 228 19.41 39.26 -6.77
C LYS A 228 19.27 37.93 -6.01
N VAL A 229 18.90 36.86 -6.72
CA VAL A 229 18.89 35.50 -6.17
C VAL A 229 20.34 35.02 -6.15
N ALA A 230 20.95 34.99 -4.97
CA ALA A 230 22.22 34.32 -4.74
C ALA A 230 21.98 32.80 -4.68
N TYR A 231 22.63 32.07 -5.59
CA TYR A 231 22.76 30.62 -5.55
C TYR A 231 24.15 30.28 -5.03
N ALA A 232 24.26 29.36 -4.06
CA ALA A 232 25.37 28.41 -3.88
C ALA A 232 25.22 27.56 -2.60
N PRO A 233 25.88 26.39 -2.49
CA PRO A 233 26.47 25.56 -3.54
C PRO A 233 26.04 24.08 -3.49
N ALA A 234 26.25 23.41 -4.63
CA ALA A 234 26.20 21.97 -4.78
C ALA A 234 27.30 21.28 -3.96
N LEU A 235 26.97 20.16 -3.32
CA LEU A 235 27.97 19.24 -2.78
C LEU A 235 28.48 18.35 -3.91
N VAL A 236 29.75 18.57 -4.26
CA VAL A 236 30.59 17.72 -5.09
C VAL A 236 30.99 16.49 -4.27
N TYR A 237 30.77 15.30 -4.81
CA TYR A 237 31.33 14.07 -4.27
C TYR A 237 32.63 13.79 -5.03
N GLU A 238 33.77 13.90 -4.33
CA GLU A 238 35.06 13.42 -4.85
C GLU A 238 35.29 11.96 -4.46
N ASP A 239 35.74 11.22 -5.47
CA ASP A 239 36.10 9.81 -5.48
C ASP A 239 37.57 9.68 -5.09
N SER A 240 37.92 8.76 -4.19
CA SER A 240 39.32 8.40 -3.95
C SER A 240 39.47 6.92 -3.62
N LYS A 241 39.85 6.14 -4.64
CA LYS A 241 40.62 4.90 -4.49
C LYS A 241 42.11 5.26 -4.45
N GLN A 242 42.89 4.67 -3.53
CA GLN A 242 43.80 3.53 -3.78
C GLN A 242 44.87 3.34 -2.68
N SER A 243 44.98 2.09 -2.24
CA SER A 243 46.17 1.29 -1.86
C SER A 243 47.45 1.95 -1.34
N VAL A 244 47.93 1.45 -0.20
CA VAL A 244 49.35 1.13 0.02
C VAL A 244 49.44 -0.13 0.91
N GLY A 245 50.18 -1.15 0.49
CA GLY A 245 50.52 -2.33 1.30
C GLY A 245 51.96 -2.27 1.79
N TRP A 246 52.33 -3.14 2.73
CA TRP A 246 53.69 -3.67 2.93
C TRP A 246 53.62 -5.07 3.59
N GLU A 247 54.41 -5.98 3.01
CA GLU A 247 54.91 -7.31 3.46
C GLU A 247 55.51 -7.31 4.89
N SER A 248 55.95 -8.40 5.53
CA SER A 248 55.76 -9.86 5.56
C SER A 248 56.66 -10.36 6.72
N THR A 249 56.29 -11.42 7.44
CA THR A 249 57.27 -12.40 7.97
C THR A 249 56.53 -13.68 8.41
N GLU A 250 57.04 -14.80 7.91
CA GLU A 250 56.67 -16.17 8.20
C GLU A 250 56.90 -16.57 9.67
N SER A 251 56.17 -17.58 10.14
CA SER A 251 56.72 -18.71 10.90
C SER A 251 55.73 -19.87 10.91
N THR A 252 56.03 -20.88 10.09
CA THR A 252 55.46 -22.23 10.16
C THR A 252 56.18 -23.01 11.24
N VAL A 253 55.44 -23.67 12.14
CA VAL A 253 55.88 -24.95 12.75
C VAL A 253 54.66 -25.87 12.89
N LEU A 254 54.71 -27.00 12.19
CA LEU A 254 53.90 -28.20 12.44
C LEU A 254 54.78 -29.24 13.16
N VAL A 255 54.09 -30.27 13.68
CA VAL A 255 54.54 -31.58 14.21
C VAL A 255 54.46 -31.63 15.75
N GLY A 256 53.81 -32.60 16.40
CA GLY A 256 53.22 -33.85 15.92
C GLY A 256 52.49 -34.61 17.03
N ALA A 257 52.00 -35.79 16.67
CA ALA A 257 51.25 -36.73 17.49
C ALA A 257 52.06 -37.34 18.64
N HIS A 258 51.35 -37.68 19.71
CA HIS A 258 51.54 -38.88 20.54
C HIS A 258 50.20 -39.32 21.12
#